data_AF-A0A372QT91-F1
#
_entry.id   AF-A0A372QT91-F1
#
_cell.length_a   1.000
_cell.length_b   1.000
_cell.length_c   1.000
_cell.angle_alpha   90.00
_cell.angle_beta   90.00
_cell.angle_gamma   90.00
#
_symmetry.space_group_name_H-M   'P 1'
#
loop_
_entity.id
_entity.type
_entity.pdbx_description
1 polymer ?
#
loop_
_entity_poly.entity_id
_entity_poly.type
_entity_poly.pdbx_seq_one_letter_code
_entity_poly.pdbx_strand_id
1 'polypeptide(L)'
;MGKLKRRRTKKIEEIDNEIKNAVNEYKNEPNRYVMISKKIGKGFTSKQIRQRWLSHLDPSICHEELNEDEKKYIIEWVKDYKNNNSSDKICWTKLISEMNSKFGKLRSENKVKNFYYLKERQKKTTTFE
;
A
#
# COMPACT_ATOMS: atom_id res chain seq x y z
N MET A 1 -4.92 25.53 17.84
CA MET A 1 -4.23 24.25 17.48
C MET A 1 -4.21 23.90 15.96
N GLY A 2 -4.78 24.70 15.04
CA GLY A 2 -4.87 24.34 13.60
C GLY A 2 -3.64 24.64 12.71
N LYS A 3 -2.75 25.55 13.12
CA LYS A 3 -1.63 26.02 12.26
C LYS A 3 -0.53 24.96 12.05
N LEU A 4 -0.27 24.13 13.06
CA LEU A 4 0.78 23.10 13.02
C LEU A 4 0.41 21.93 12.09
N LYS A 5 -0.86 21.51 12.08
CA LYS A 5 -1.36 20.46 11.18
C LYS A 5 -1.23 20.89 9.71
N ARG A 6 -1.66 22.10 9.37
CA ARG A 6 -1.60 22.62 7.99
C ARG A 6 -0.17 22.72 7.45
N ARG A 7 0.80 23.17 8.27
CA ARG A 7 2.22 23.25 7.87
C ARG A 7 2.83 21.87 7.63
N ARG A 8 2.48 20.87 8.46
CA ARG A 8 2.93 19.49 8.30
C ARG A 8 2.38 18.86 7.02
N THR A 9 1.10 19.09 6.69
CA THR A 9 0.49 18.59 5.45
C THR A 9 1.14 19.19 4.21
N LYS A 10 1.33 20.52 4.17
CA LYS A 10 2.02 21.19 3.05
C LYS A 10 3.41 20.62 2.78
N LYS A 11 4.20 20.39 3.83
CA LYS A 11 5.54 19.79 3.70
C LYS A 11 5.48 18.35 3.14
N ILE A 12 4.45 17.58 3.46
CA ILE A 12 4.26 16.23 2.92
C ILE A 12 3.88 16.30 1.44
N GLU A 13 2.98 17.21 1.05
CA GLU A 13 2.57 17.42 -0.35
C GLU A 13 3.75 17.87 -1.23
N GLU A 14 4.61 18.78 -0.75
CA GLU A 14 5.82 19.20 -1.44
C GLU A 14 6.75 18.01 -1.72
N ILE A 15 6.98 17.16 -0.71
CA ILE A 15 7.80 15.95 -0.86
C ILE A 15 7.15 14.95 -1.81
N ASP A 16 5.83 14.75 -1.72
CA ASP A 16 5.09 13.85 -2.60
C ASP A 16 5.17 14.32 -4.08
N ASN A 17 5.13 15.63 -4.32
CA ASN A 17 5.29 16.19 -5.67
C ASN A 17 6.71 16.01 -6.20
N GLU A 18 7.73 16.18 -5.37
CA GLU A 18 9.13 15.87 -5.75
C GLU A 18 9.31 14.39 -6.11
N ILE A 19 8.71 13.48 -5.32
CA ILE A 19 8.73 12.05 -5.62
C ILE A 19 8.04 11.77 -6.97
N LYS A 20 6.86 12.35 -7.21
CA LYS A 20 6.12 12.17 -8.47
C LYS A 20 6.94 12.60 -9.69
N ASN A 21 7.54 13.79 -9.62
CA ASN A 21 8.36 14.31 -10.71
C ASN A 21 9.57 13.41 -10.97
N ALA A 22 10.28 12.99 -9.91
CA ALA A 22 11.47 12.18 -10.03
C ALA A 22 11.18 10.74 -10.51
N VAL A 23 10.03 10.15 -10.15
CA VAL A 23 9.63 8.82 -10.68
C VAL A 23 9.41 8.85 -12.19
N ASN A 24 8.82 9.93 -12.71
CA ASN A 24 8.61 10.10 -14.16
C ASN A 24 9.93 10.26 -14.91
N GLU A 25 10.89 10.99 -14.33
CA GLU A 25 12.21 11.22 -14.91
C GLU A 25 13.04 9.92 -14.96
N TYR A 26 13.04 9.13 -13.89
CA TYR A 26 13.79 7.87 -13.80
C TYR A 26 12.94 6.64 -14.16
N LYS A 27 11.89 6.78 -14.96
CA LYS A 27 10.91 5.70 -15.21
C LYS A 27 11.53 4.40 -15.76
N ASN A 28 12.58 4.52 -16.56
CA ASN A 28 13.26 3.41 -17.24
C ASN A 28 14.51 2.91 -16.49
N GLU A 29 14.83 3.51 -15.33
CA GLU A 29 16.04 3.18 -14.59
C GLU A 29 15.80 1.98 -13.66
N PRO A 30 16.66 0.94 -13.68
CA PRO A 30 16.49 -0.25 -12.83
C PRO A 30 16.58 0.09 -11.33
N ASN A 31 17.39 1.09 -10.99
CA ASN A 31 17.61 1.56 -9.62
C ASN A 31 16.91 2.90 -9.34
N ARG A 32 15.79 3.18 -10.01
CA ARG A 32 15.10 4.49 -9.94
C ARG A 32 14.91 5.02 -8.53
N TYR A 33 14.49 4.20 -7.56
CA TYR A 33 14.25 4.67 -6.19
C TYR A 33 15.53 5.07 -5.44
N VAL A 34 16.67 4.48 -5.79
CA VAL A 34 17.98 4.89 -5.26
C VAL A 34 18.38 6.25 -5.85
N MET A 35 18.15 6.45 -7.15
CA MET A 35 18.39 7.74 -7.81
C MET A 35 17.49 8.83 -7.26
N ILE A 36 16.19 8.55 -7.08
CA ILE A 36 15.22 9.49 -6.50
C ILE A 36 15.62 9.85 -5.07
N SER A 37 16.05 8.88 -4.26
CA SER A 37 16.54 9.13 -2.89
C SER A 37 17.70 10.12 -2.85
N LYS A 38 18.71 9.91 -3.72
CA LYS A 38 19.86 10.81 -3.86
C LYS A 38 19.45 12.19 -4.36
N LYS A 39 18.54 12.25 -5.34
CA LYS A 39 18.05 13.50 -5.95
C LYS A 39 17.27 14.36 -4.96
N ILE A 40 16.35 13.75 -4.21
CA ILE A 40 15.55 14.48 -3.22
C ILE A 40 16.45 14.99 -2.09
N GLY A 41 17.47 14.21 -1.67
CA GLY A 41 18.49 14.69 -0.73
C GLY A 41 17.99 15.03 0.68
N LYS A 42 16.74 14.69 1.02
CA LYS A 42 16.08 15.01 2.31
C LYS A 42 16.17 13.91 3.36
N GLY A 43 17.12 12.97 3.23
CA GLY A 43 17.31 11.86 4.15
C GLY A 43 16.28 10.72 4.04
N PHE A 44 15.44 10.70 3.00
CA PHE A 44 14.55 9.58 2.72
C PHE A 44 15.29 8.45 2.04
N THR A 45 15.18 7.25 2.59
CA THR A 45 15.72 6.03 1.98
C THR A 45 14.94 5.66 0.72
N SER A 46 15.59 4.96 -0.21
CA SER A 46 14.92 4.39 -1.39
C SER A 46 13.73 3.48 -1.04
N LYS A 47 13.80 2.77 0.10
CA LYS A 47 12.71 1.94 0.63
C LYS A 47 11.48 2.78 1.02
N GLN A 48 11.68 3.88 1.75
CA GLN A 48 10.60 4.79 2.13
C GLN A 48 9.93 5.42 0.91
N ILE A 49 10.72 5.84 -0.08
CA ILE A 49 10.22 6.42 -1.32
C ILE A 49 9.40 5.38 -2.11
N ARG A 50 9.94 4.17 -2.29
CA ARG A 50 9.23 3.06 -2.95
C ARG A 50 7.91 2.76 -2.25
N GLN A 51 7.92 2.68 -0.91
CA GLN A 51 6.72 2.41 -0.13
C GLN A 51 5.68 3.53 -0.29
N ARG A 52 6.11 4.80 -0.21
CA ARG A 52 5.22 5.97 -0.40
C ARG A 52 4.58 5.95 -1.79
N TRP A 53 5.38 5.69 -2.83
CA TRP A 53 4.92 5.57 -4.21
C TRP A 53 3.85 4.49 -4.35
N LEU A 54 4.19 3.23 -4.03
CA LEU A 54 3.33 2.05 -4.19
C LEU A 54 2.13 2.01 -3.23
N SER A 55 2.02 2.95 -2.29
CA SER A 55 0.88 3.03 -1.37
C SER A 55 -0.07 4.18 -1.70
N HIS A 56 0.47 5.31 -2.16
CA HIS A 56 -0.25 6.59 -2.15
C HIS A 56 -0.05 7.48 -3.38
N LEU A 57 1.06 7.35 -4.13
CA LEU A 57 1.38 8.32 -5.18
C LEU A 57 1.23 7.78 -6.60
N ASP A 58 1.29 6.46 -6.76
CA ASP A 58 1.10 5.82 -8.06
C ASP A 58 -0.34 6.03 -8.55
N PRO A 59 -0.56 6.70 -9.70
CA PRO A 59 -1.89 6.98 -10.23
C PRO A 59 -2.70 5.72 -10.57
N SER A 60 -2.03 4.58 -10.79
CA SER A 60 -2.71 3.31 -11.08
C SER A 60 -3.42 2.72 -9.85
N ILE A 61 -3.08 3.18 -8.64
CA ILE A 61 -3.66 2.66 -7.40
C ILE A 61 -5.06 3.23 -7.19
N CYS A 62 -6.03 2.34 -6.99
CA CYS A 62 -7.38 2.72 -6.62
C CYS A 62 -7.46 3.05 -5.11
N HIS A 63 -7.65 4.34 -4.79
CA HIS A 63 -7.72 4.85 -3.43
C HIS A 63 -9.11 4.74 -2.78
N GLU A 64 -10.15 4.40 -3.54
CA GLU A 64 -11.51 4.18 -3.04
C GLU A 64 -11.55 3.17 -1.89
N GLU A 65 -12.62 3.14 -1.11
CA GLU A 65 -12.79 2.08 -0.11
C GLU A 65 -12.89 0.70 -0.77
N LEU A 66 -12.53 -0.34 -0.01
CA LEU A 66 -12.79 -1.72 -0.46
C LEU A 66 -14.30 -1.93 -0.41
N ASN A 67 -14.89 -2.38 -1.51
CA ASN A 67 -16.30 -2.75 -1.51
C ASN A 67 -16.51 -4.10 -0.80
N GLU A 68 -17.76 -4.49 -0.56
CA GLU A 68 -18.07 -5.72 0.16
C GLU A 68 -17.60 -6.99 -0.58
N ASP A 69 -17.64 -7.00 -1.92
CA ASP A 69 -17.15 -8.14 -2.72
C ASP A 69 -15.64 -8.33 -2.60
N GLU A 70 -14.88 -7.24 -2.63
CA GLU A 70 -13.43 -7.22 -2.42
C GLU A 70 -13.08 -7.68 -1.01
N LYS A 71 -13.80 -7.17 0.00
CA LYS A 71 -13.62 -7.57 1.41
C LYS A 71 -13.86 -9.07 1.59
N LYS A 72 -14.96 -9.59 1.05
CA LYS A 72 -15.31 -11.02 1.11
C LYS A 72 -14.24 -11.85 0.40
N TYR A 73 -13.83 -11.43 -0.79
CA TYR A 73 -12.79 -12.10 -1.55
C TYR A 73 -11.45 -12.18 -0.82
N ILE A 74 -11.02 -11.09 -0.16
CA ILE A 74 -9.78 -11.11 0.66
C ILE A 74 -9.85 -12.17 1.77
N ILE A 75 -10.99 -12.26 2.46
CA ILE A 75 -11.17 -13.21 3.57
C ILE A 75 -11.14 -14.65 3.05
N GLU A 76 -11.90 -14.94 1.99
CA GLU A 76 -11.97 -16.27 1.38
C GLU A 76 -10.60 -16.68 0.84
N TRP A 77 -9.96 -15.80 0.06
CA TRP A 77 -8.65 -16.08 -0.53
C TRP A 77 -7.60 -16.38 0.53
N VAL A 78 -7.53 -15.60 1.62
CA VAL A 78 -6.55 -15.85 2.69
C VAL A 78 -6.86 -17.15 3.44
N LYS A 79 -8.14 -17.49 3.64
CA LYS A 79 -8.53 -18.77 4.23
C LYS A 79 -8.07 -19.94 3.36
N ASP A 80 -8.35 -19.89 2.07
CA ASP A 80 -7.96 -20.93 1.12
C ASP A 80 -6.44 -21.02 0.97
N TYR A 81 -5.74 -19.88 0.96
CA TYR A 81 -4.29 -19.83 0.94
C TYR A 81 -3.68 -20.54 2.16
N LYS A 82 -4.19 -20.26 3.37
CA LYS A 82 -3.71 -20.91 4.60
C LYS A 82 -4.02 -22.41 4.64
N ASN A 83 -5.15 -22.84 4.09
CA ASN A 83 -5.49 -24.27 4.04
C ASN A 83 -4.60 -25.06 3.08
N ASN A 84 -4.17 -24.43 1.97
CA ASN A 84 -3.42 -25.09 0.90
C ASN A 84 -1.91 -24.90 0.99
N ASN A 85 -1.41 -24.05 1.90
CA ASN A 85 0.02 -23.78 2.03
C ASN A 85 0.49 -24.05 3.46
N SER A 86 1.58 -24.79 3.60
CA SER A 86 2.23 -25.04 4.89
C SER A 86 2.92 -23.81 5.48
N SER A 87 3.01 -22.70 4.72
CA SER A 87 3.64 -21.46 5.18
C SER A 87 2.60 -20.51 5.76
N ASP A 88 2.86 -20.02 6.97
CA ASP A 88 2.07 -18.96 7.61
C ASP A 88 2.19 -17.61 6.88
N LYS A 89 3.15 -17.47 5.96
CA LYS A 89 3.41 -16.21 5.26
C LYS A 89 2.48 -16.06 4.05
N ILE A 90 1.47 -15.21 4.23
CA ILE A 90 0.53 -14.81 3.18
C ILE A 90 1.26 -14.07 2.05
N CYS A 91 1.09 -14.53 0.81
CA CYS A 91 1.62 -13.88 -0.38
C CYS A 91 0.69 -12.74 -0.85
N TRP A 92 0.82 -11.57 -0.23
CA TRP A 92 -0.04 -10.40 -0.51
C TRP A 92 0.06 -9.89 -1.95
N THR A 93 1.24 -9.95 -2.56
CA THR A 93 1.44 -9.54 -3.96
C THR A 93 0.62 -10.39 -4.93
N LYS A 94 0.51 -11.70 -4.66
CA LYS A 94 -0.34 -12.61 -5.43
C LYS A 94 -1.82 -12.25 -5.28
N LEU A 95 -2.30 -12.06 -4.05
CA LEU A 95 -3.68 -11.65 -3.79
C LEU A 95 -4.04 -10.34 -4.52
N ILE A 96 -3.18 -9.32 -4.48
CA ILE A 96 -3.42 -8.05 -5.16
C ILE A 96 -3.51 -8.23 -6.68
N SER A 97 -2.65 -9.08 -7.26
CA SER A 97 -2.68 -9.40 -8.69
C SER A 97 -4.00 -10.07 -9.09
N GLU A 98 -4.48 -11.01 -8.28
CA GLU A 98 -5.77 -11.69 -8.53
C GLU A 98 -6.96 -10.74 -8.33
N MET A 99 -6.92 -9.89 -7.30
CA MET A 99 -7.92 -8.84 -7.10
C MET A 99 -7.97 -7.86 -8.28
N ASN A 100 -6.81 -7.42 -8.77
CA ASN A 100 -6.76 -6.54 -9.93
C ASN A 100 -7.35 -7.21 -11.18
N SER A 101 -7.04 -8.49 -11.39
CA SER A 101 -7.59 -9.27 -12.50
C SER A 101 -9.11 -9.45 -12.39
N LYS A 102 -9.64 -9.62 -11.18
CA LYS A 102 -11.06 -9.86 -10.92
C LYS A 102 -11.92 -8.59 -10.89
N PHE A 103 -11.42 -7.51 -10.28
CA PHE A 103 -12.19 -6.30 -10.01
C PHE A 103 -11.76 -5.10 -10.86
N GLY A 104 -10.69 -5.23 -11.65
CA GLY A 104 -10.14 -4.13 -12.46
C GLY A 104 -9.55 -2.99 -11.62
N LYS A 105 -9.33 -3.20 -10.32
CA LYS A 105 -8.85 -2.18 -9.37
C LYS A 105 -7.54 -2.64 -8.74
N LEU A 106 -6.46 -1.90 -9.01
CA LEU A 106 -5.19 -2.13 -8.34
C LEU A 106 -5.25 -1.55 -6.92
N ARG A 107 -5.39 -2.43 -5.92
CA ARG A 107 -5.37 -2.04 -4.51
C ARG A 107 -3.94 -2.02 -3.98
N SER A 108 -3.61 -1.03 -3.15
CA SER A 108 -2.31 -1.03 -2.48
C SER A 108 -2.22 -2.15 -1.45
N GLU A 109 -1.03 -2.73 -1.31
CA GLU A 109 -0.77 -3.82 -0.36
C GLU A 109 -1.14 -3.44 1.08
N ASN A 110 -0.87 -2.19 1.45
CA ASN A 110 -1.24 -1.67 2.76
C ASN A 110 -2.76 -1.63 2.97
N LYS A 111 -3.56 -1.30 1.95
CA LYS A 111 -5.02 -1.26 2.09
C LYS A 111 -5.60 -2.65 2.35
N VAL A 112 -5.14 -3.65 1.60
CA VAL A 112 -5.55 -5.05 1.75
C VAL A 112 -5.11 -5.61 3.12
N LYS A 113 -3.84 -5.39 3.51
CA LYS A 113 -3.32 -5.82 4.82
C LYS A 113 -4.05 -5.19 5.98
N ASN A 114 -4.26 -3.88 5.93
CA ASN A 114 -4.92 -3.14 7.01
C ASN A 114 -6.34 -3.68 7.24
N PHE A 115 -7.08 -3.95 6.16
CA PHE A 115 -8.40 -4.57 6.26
C PHE A 115 -8.33 -5.94 6.95
N TYR A 116 -7.49 -6.85 6.43
CA TYR A 116 -7.40 -8.21 6.96
C TYR A 116 -6.98 -8.25 8.43
N TYR A 117 -5.88 -7.58 8.79
CA TYR A 117 -5.37 -7.58 10.16
C TYR A 117 -6.28 -6.83 11.13
N LEU A 118 -7.02 -5.81 10.69
CA LEU A 118 -8.06 -5.19 11.51
C LEU A 118 -9.16 -6.21 11.84
N LYS A 119 -9.64 -6.96 10.84
CA LYS A 119 -10.66 -7.98 11.05
C LYS A 119 -10.19 -9.11 11.95
N GLU A 120 -8.94 -9.57 11.78
CA GLU A 120 -8.35 -10.61 12.65
C GLU A 120 -8.24 -10.15 14.11
N ARG A 121 -7.89 -8.89 14.35
CA ARG A 121 -7.88 -8.33 15.71
C ARG A 121 -9.27 -8.28 16.33
N GLN A 122 -10.28 -7.86 15.57
CA GLN A 122 -11.67 -7.80 16.04
C GLN A 122 -12.19 -9.18 16.45
N LYS A 123 -11.88 -10.24 15.67
CA LYS A 123 -12.26 -11.62 16.01
C LYS A 123 -11.66 -12.08 17.34
N LYS A 124 -10.38 -11.77 17.57
CA LYS A 124 -9.70 -12.10 18.84
C LYS A 124 -10.41 -11.44 20.01
N THR A 125 -10.78 -10.15 19.90
CA THR A 125 -11.48 -9.43 20.97
C THR A 125 -12.87 -10.01 21.28
N THR A 126 -13.61 -10.47 20.26
CA THR A 126 -14.97 -11.06 20.45
C THR A 126 -14.98 -12.49 20.98
N THR A 127 -13.82 -13.14 21.12
CA THR A 127 -13.72 -14.52 21.65
C THR A 127 -13.48 -14.56 23.17
N PHE A 128 -13.33 -13.39 23.82
CA PHE A 128 -13.07 -13.27 25.26
C PHE A 128 -14.25 -12.66 26.05
N GLU A 129 -15.44 -12.59 25.45
CA GLU A 129 -16.72 -12.26 26.11
C GLU A 129 -17.64 -13.50 26.10
#